data_AF-A0A2V6WUE7-F1
#
_entry.id   AF-A0A2V6WUE7-F1
#
_cell.length_a   1.000
_cell.length_b   1.000
_cell.length_c   1.000
_cell.angle_alpha   90.00
_cell.angle_beta   90.00
_cell.angle_gamma   90.00
#
_symmetry.space_group_name_H-M   'P 1'
#
loop_
_entity.id
_entity.type
_entity.pdbx_description
1 polymer ?
#
loop_
_entity_poly.entity_id
_entity_poly.type
_entity_poly.pdbx_seq_one_letter_code
_entity_poly.pdbx_strand_id
1 'polypeptide(L)'
;MGGLEGPPKPPALGSAPAEPWRSSKLLAVLGASKGPRPPALASRIRLFGVGEDKLVTMSTAPLDIFLPAAGLGERLRPVTNHLPKPLLPILGTPIIERILNRLTAVCGGKIGINLHWKAPLLRAWAAASPWHDRIVFFPEDPILGTGGALKNAESLLAGRPFIVHNSDILLDIDFARLVEEHRASGNTATLVCHRLPHLANVVIDAQGQVLDVENPGASRPDLSRVADKVAYTGIAVYSPEILGFLPAGVSHATVAWVAASKAGRKVRAMDFTGSYWNDVGDPTTYARGVLDALREGGETVYLSPTARCGRVDIDGYVVLESGSQARDGSRLRNCILLPGADASGHHENSIIGPDYVIPLAESDMQPSVHAAETKRFRLSDPLFARHFEIPAASPLWSDAILIGLGGSDRRYFRVRHDGRTAVVMECPREDPDFERHLSYTAFFRRHSVPVPALLAADDANKRALFEDLGDASLYAHLQLAHDDASIERIYRDVLR
;
A
#
# COMPACT_ATOMS: atom_id res chain seq x y z
N MET A 1 48.85 -0.76 -56.39
CA MET A 1 48.89 -0.18 -55.03
C MET A 1 47.61 0.62 -54.83
N GLY A 2 46.68 0.12 -54.02
CA GLY A 2 45.45 0.82 -53.64
C GLY A 2 45.20 0.49 -52.17
N GLY A 3 45.31 1.49 -51.31
CA GLY A 3 45.30 1.36 -49.86
C GLY A 3 43.93 1.05 -49.29
N LEU A 4 43.92 0.20 -48.26
CA LEU A 4 42.78 -0.18 -47.43
C LEU A 4 42.33 1.01 -46.56
N GLU A 5 41.08 1.42 -46.65
CA GLU A 5 40.44 2.30 -45.66
C GLU A 5 40.04 1.47 -44.43
N GLY A 6 40.58 1.85 -43.27
CA GLY A 6 40.21 1.27 -41.97
C GLY A 6 38.87 1.80 -41.43
N PRO A 7 38.36 1.23 -40.32
CA PRO A 7 37.06 1.58 -39.76
C PRO A 7 37.01 3.04 -39.27
N PRO A 8 35.81 3.67 -39.22
CA PRO A 8 35.66 5.08 -38.87
C PRO A 8 36.13 5.37 -37.45
N LYS A 9 36.84 6.49 -37.28
CA LYS A 9 37.29 6.99 -35.97
C LYS A 9 36.11 7.51 -35.14
N PRO A 10 36.09 7.29 -33.81
CA PRO A 10 35.11 7.90 -32.92
C PRO A 10 35.28 9.44 -32.87
N PRO A 11 34.20 10.19 -32.61
CA PRO A 11 34.26 11.64 -32.54
C PRO A 11 35.12 12.12 -31.36
N ALA A 12 35.83 13.23 -31.56
CA ALA A 12 36.62 13.88 -30.52
C ALA A 12 35.71 14.43 -29.41
N LEU A 13 36.11 14.26 -28.15
CA LEU A 13 35.48 14.84 -26.97
C LEU A 13 35.66 16.38 -27.01
N GLY A 14 34.69 17.05 -27.65
CA GLY A 14 34.50 18.50 -27.59
C GLY A 14 33.47 18.85 -26.51
N SER A 15 33.81 19.84 -25.69
CA SER A 15 33.07 20.38 -24.56
C SER A 15 31.59 20.71 -24.87
N ALA A 16 30.68 19.92 -24.33
CA ALA A 16 29.29 20.33 -24.08
C ALA A 16 29.14 20.66 -22.58
N PRO A 17 28.46 21.75 -22.19
CA PRO A 17 28.22 22.04 -20.78
C PRO A 17 27.13 21.09 -20.29
N ALA A 18 27.53 19.96 -19.69
CA ALA A 18 26.64 19.19 -18.85
C ALA A 18 26.41 20.02 -17.57
N GLU A 19 25.26 20.67 -17.46
CA GLU A 19 24.81 21.19 -16.17
C GLU A 19 24.71 20.00 -15.20
N PRO A 20 25.32 20.08 -14.00
CA PRO A 20 25.24 19.01 -13.02
C PRO A 20 23.79 18.82 -12.58
N TRP A 21 23.33 17.57 -12.63
CA TRP A 21 22.09 17.12 -12.01
C TRP A 21 22.00 17.69 -10.58
N ARG A 22 20.93 18.45 -10.34
CA ARG A 22 20.68 19.12 -9.06
C ARG A 22 20.49 18.08 -7.97
N SER A 23 21.36 18.12 -6.97
CA SER A 23 21.15 17.49 -5.67
C SER A 23 19.98 18.16 -4.94
N SER A 24 18.91 17.41 -4.68
CA SER A 24 17.95 17.80 -3.65
C SER A 24 18.54 17.46 -2.28
N LYS A 25 19.06 18.52 -1.65
CA LYS A 25 19.68 18.62 -0.34
C LYS A 25 18.96 17.82 0.76
N LEU A 26 19.69 16.87 1.35
CA LEU A 26 19.59 16.55 2.77
C LEU A 26 20.62 17.43 3.49
N LEU A 27 20.14 18.34 4.34
CA LEU A 27 20.97 19.05 5.32
C LEU A 27 20.11 19.16 6.58
N ALA A 28 20.40 18.29 7.54
CA ALA A 28 20.00 18.50 8.92
C ALA A 28 20.83 19.66 9.49
N VAL A 29 20.20 20.56 10.26
CA VAL A 29 20.62 21.01 11.61
C VAL A 29 19.57 21.98 12.17
N LEU A 30 19.35 21.82 13.47
CA LEU A 30 18.53 22.54 14.45
C LEU A 30 18.50 24.09 14.33
N GLY A 31 17.35 24.68 14.65
CA GLY A 31 17.25 26.11 15.03
C GLY A 31 15.91 26.75 14.69
N ALA A 32 15.14 27.13 15.70
CA ALA A 32 13.86 27.83 15.57
C ALA A 32 14.00 29.19 14.86
N SER A 33 13.18 29.47 13.85
CA SER A 33 12.61 30.81 13.59
C SER A 33 11.43 30.74 12.61
N LYS A 34 10.41 31.57 12.85
CA LYS A 34 9.20 31.73 12.03
C LYS A 34 9.57 32.34 10.67
N GLY A 35 9.17 31.69 9.57
CA GLY A 35 9.21 32.18 8.18
C GLY A 35 7.86 31.98 7.46
N PRO A 36 7.58 32.69 6.36
CA PRO A 36 6.22 33.09 5.97
C PRO A 36 5.40 31.98 5.30
N ARG A 37 4.07 32.06 5.47
CA ARG A 37 3.07 31.18 4.84
C ARG A 37 3.14 31.27 3.30
N PRO A 38 3.03 30.15 2.56
CA PRO A 38 2.88 30.18 1.11
C PRO A 38 1.51 30.74 0.70
N PRO A 39 1.38 31.41 -0.47
CA PRO A 39 0.12 31.93 -0.94
C PRO A 39 -0.82 30.81 -1.40
N ALA A 40 -2.12 30.99 -1.17
CA ALA A 40 -3.16 30.06 -1.57
C ALA A 40 -3.17 29.90 -3.10
N LEU A 41 -3.02 28.65 -3.57
CA LEU A 41 -3.14 28.31 -4.98
C LEU A 41 -4.63 28.28 -5.34
N ALA A 42 -5.15 29.38 -5.90
CA ALA A 42 -6.42 29.36 -6.61
C ALA A 42 -6.20 28.65 -7.95
N SER A 43 -6.73 27.42 -8.08
CA SER A 43 -6.74 26.68 -9.34
C SER A 43 -7.67 27.37 -10.35
N ARG A 44 -7.08 28.10 -11.31
CA ARG A 44 -7.75 28.55 -12.53
C ARG A 44 -7.55 27.50 -13.62
N ILE A 45 -8.55 26.64 -13.82
CA ILE A 45 -8.63 25.79 -15.01
C ILE A 45 -9.22 26.63 -16.15
N ARG A 46 -8.49 26.78 -17.26
CA ARG A 46 -9.04 27.32 -18.52
C ARG A 46 -9.55 26.16 -19.36
N LEU A 47 -10.88 26.01 -19.48
CA LEU A 47 -11.49 25.24 -20.56
C LEU A 47 -11.65 26.15 -21.79
N PHE A 48 -11.23 25.67 -22.96
CA PHE A 48 -11.63 26.22 -24.26
C PHE A 48 -12.86 25.46 -24.76
N GLY A 49 -13.95 26.17 -25.10
CA GLY A 49 -15.02 25.64 -25.96
C GLY A 49 -16.48 25.85 -25.51
N VAL A 50 -16.94 27.10 -25.58
CA VAL A 50 -18.31 27.63 -25.86
C VAL A 50 -19.55 26.84 -25.42
N GLY A 51 -20.25 27.39 -24.43
CA GLY A 51 -21.66 27.16 -24.09
C GLY A 51 -22.00 27.90 -22.79
N GLU A 52 -22.72 29.02 -22.88
CA GLU A 52 -22.95 30.00 -21.80
C GLU A 52 -23.65 29.44 -20.55
N ASP A 53 -23.09 29.83 -19.40
CA ASP A 53 -23.72 30.16 -18.12
C ASP A 53 -24.75 29.20 -17.49
N LYS A 54 -24.23 28.22 -16.74
CA LYS A 54 -24.62 27.99 -15.34
C LYS A 54 -23.40 27.51 -14.54
N LEU A 55 -22.64 28.46 -13.99
CA LEU A 55 -21.75 28.18 -12.85
C LEU A 55 -22.65 27.87 -11.64
N VAL A 56 -23.05 26.61 -11.54
CA VAL A 56 -23.61 26.08 -10.30
C VAL A 56 -22.44 26.02 -9.33
N THR A 57 -22.28 27.05 -8.50
CA THR A 57 -21.47 26.99 -7.29
C THR A 57 -22.07 25.93 -6.37
N MET A 58 -21.71 24.67 -6.62
CA MET A 58 -21.93 23.55 -5.72
C MET A 58 -21.25 23.87 -4.39
N SER A 59 -21.98 23.73 -3.29
CA SER A 59 -21.53 24.07 -1.94
C SER A 59 -20.11 23.53 -1.67
N THR A 60 -19.18 24.45 -1.47
CA THR A 60 -17.75 24.21 -1.23
C THR A 60 -17.44 23.87 0.23
N ALA A 61 -18.46 23.56 1.04
CA ALA A 61 -18.30 23.26 2.45
C ALA A 61 -17.32 22.08 2.64
N PRO A 62 -16.23 22.27 3.40
CA PRO A 62 -15.21 21.23 3.54
C PRO A 62 -15.77 20.05 4.33
N LEU A 63 -15.50 18.82 3.88
CA LEU A 63 -15.95 17.59 4.56
C LEU A 63 -15.20 17.38 5.87
N ASP A 64 -15.92 16.92 6.89
CA ASP A 64 -15.32 16.39 8.12
C ASP A 64 -14.87 14.94 7.91
N ILE A 65 -13.92 14.49 8.73
CA ILE A 65 -13.42 13.11 8.75
C ILE A 65 -13.82 12.48 10.07
N PHE A 66 -14.25 11.22 10.07
CA PHE A 66 -14.44 10.42 11.27
C PHE A 66 -13.69 9.09 11.16
N LEU A 67 -12.89 8.78 12.18
CA LEU A 67 -12.04 7.60 12.24
C LEU A 67 -12.44 6.73 13.44
N PRO A 68 -13.18 5.63 13.21
CA PRO A 68 -13.42 4.63 14.24
C PRO A 68 -12.09 3.98 14.68
N ALA A 69 -11.66 4.23 15.91
CA ALA A 69 -10.39 3.83 16.52
C ALA A 69 -10.56 3.18 17.92
N ALA A 70 -11.80 2.97 18.39
CA ALA A 70 -12.10 2.37 19.71
C ALA A 70 -11.90 0.84 19.80
N GLY A 71 -11.57 0.15 18.70
CA GLY A 71 -11.46 -1.31 18.67
C GLY A 71 -10.34 -1.86 19.57
N LEU A 72 -10.62 -2.98 20.27
CA LEU A 72 -9.65 -3.68 21.13
C LEU A 72 -8.52 -4.35 20.34
N GLY A 73 -8.78 -4.74 19.08
CA GLY A 73 -7.81 -5.43 18.23
C GLY A 73 -7.35 -6.77 18.81
N GLU A 74 -8.27 -7.56 19.38
CA GLU A 74 -7.92 -8.76 20.16
C GLU A 74 -7.20 -9.84 19.34
N ARG A 75 -7.56 -9.96 18.05
CA ARG A 75 -6.91 -10.89 17.11
C ARG A 75 -5.43 -10.55 16.84
N LEU A 76 -5.03 -9.31 17.08
CA LEU A 76 -3.65 -8.84 16.94
C LEU A 76 -2.85 -8.96 18.25
N ARG A 77 -3.42 -9.50 19.33
CA ARG A 77 -2.64 -9.73 20.55
C ARG A 77 -1.50 -10.74 20.26
N PRO A 78 -0.32 -10.57 20.88
CA PRO A 78 0.01 -9.59 21.92
C PRO A 78 0.30 -8.16 21.43
N VAL A 79 0.41 -7.89 20.12
CA VAL A 79 0.77 -6.55 19.59
C VAL A 79 -0.10 -5.44 20.18
N THR A 80 -1.41 -5.67 20.24
CA THR A 80 -2.36 -4.67 20.74
C THR A 80 -2.33 -4.46 22.25
N ASN A 81 -1.58 -5.29 23.00
CA ASN A 81 -1.25 -5.04 24.40
C ASN A 81 -0.23 -3.91 24.56
N HIS A 82 0.46 -3.51 23.49
CA HIS A 82 1.46 -2.43 23.50
C HIS A 82 0.93 -1.19 22.77
N LEU A 83 0.45 -1.35 21.53
CA LEU A 83 -0.03 -0.27 20.67
C LEU A 83 -1.51 -0.44 20.31
N PRO A 84 -2.35 0.61 20.33
CA PRO A 84 -3.67 0.51 19.73
C PRO A 84 -3.52 0.28 18.23
N LYS A 85 -4.44 -0.52 17.65
CA LYS A 85 -4.44 -0.91 16.23
C LYS A 85 -4.13 0.24 15.24
N PRO A 86 -4.71 1.45 15.38
CA PRO A 86 -4.47 2.55 14.43
C PRO A 86 -3.03 3.10 14.48
N LEU A 87 -2.30 2.83 15.57
CA LEU A 87 -0.91 3.24 15.75
C LEU A 87 0.10 2.15 15.37
N LEU A 88 -0.34 1.01 14.84
CA LEU A 88 0.58 0.05 14.25
C LEU A 88 1.33 0.71 13.08
N PRO A 89 2.66 0.61 13.02
CA PRO A 89 3.43 1.23 11.95
C PRO A 89 3.39 0.37 10.69
N ILE A 90 3.35 1.03 9.55
CA ILE A 90 3.63 0.45 8.24
C ILE A 90 4.82 1.26 7.70
N LEU A 91 6.03 0.71 7.83
CA LEU A 91 7.28 1.33 7.41
C LEU A 91 7.49 2.70 8.07
N GLY A 92 7.44 2.71 9.40
CA GLY A 92 7.65 3.88 10.24
C GLY A 92 6.45 4.83 10.35
N THR A 93 5.40 4.64 9.54
CA THR A 93 4.22 5.52 9.53
C THR A 93 3.01 4.80 10.14
N PRO A 94 2.38 5.33 11.21
CA PRO A 94 1.13 4.77 11.76
C PRO A 94 0.02 4.63 10.71
N ILE A 95 -0.78 3.55 10.77
CA ILE A 95 -1.91 3.35 9.84
C ILE A 95 -2.84 4.58 9.79
N ILE A 96 -3.20 5.13 10.96
CA ILE A 96 -4.06 6.31 11.05
C ILE A 96 -3.46 7.55 10.38
N GLU A 97 -2.14 7.69 10.41
CA GLU A 97 -1.42 8.79 9.76
C GLU A 97 -1.40 8.63 8.24
N ARG A 98 -1.20 7.40 7.75
CA ARG A 98 -1.31 7.09 6.30
C ARG A 98 -2.70 7.43 5.76
N ILE A 99 -3.74 7.10 6.51
CA ILE A 99 -5.13 7.43 6.17
C ILE A 99 -5.33 8.96 6.15
N LEU A 100 -4.90 9.67 7.20
CA LEU A 100 -5.07 11.12 7.27
C LEU A 100 -4.28 11.88 6.21
N ASN A 101 -3.08 11.44 5.85
CA ASN A 101 -2.31 12.06 4.77
C ASN A 101 -3.10 12.08 3.45
N ARG A 102 -3.88 11.03 3.18
CA ARG A 102 -4.72 10.94 1.98
C ARG A 102 -6.02 11.71 2.12
N LEU A 103 -6.73 11.53 3.23
CA LEU A 103 -8.03 12.17 3.44
C LEU A 103 -7.91 13.69 3.57
N THR A 104 -6.89 14.20 4.25
CA THR A 104 -6.77 15.65 4.48
C THR A 104 -6.37 16.43 3.25
N ALA A 105 -5.94 15.77 2.17
CA ALA A 105 -5.76 16.37 0.86
C ALA A 105 -7.09 16.76 0.19
N VAL A 106 -8.19 16.09 0.54
CA VAL A 106 -9.53 16.30 -0.07
C VAL A 106 -10.59 16.75 0.93
N CYS A 107 -10.34 16.58 2.23
CA CYS A 107 -11.23 16.96 3.33
C CYS A 107 -10.59 18.06 4.19
N GLY A 108 -11.18 19.26 4.16
CA GLY A 108 -10.71 20.43 4.93
C GLY A 108 -11.34 20.63 6.31
N GLY A 109 -12.23 19.74 6.75
CA GLY A 109 -13.01 19.89 7.99
C GLY A 109 -12.29 19.44 9.26
N LYS A 110 -13.05 19.23 10.33
CA LYS A 110 -12.60 18.64 11.60
C LYS A 110 -12.41 17.13 11.46
N ILE A 111 -11.63 16.54 12.37
CA ILE A 111 -11.31 15.11 12.40
C ILE A 111 -11.84 14.55 13.71
N GLY A 112 -12.91 13.78 13.67
CA GLY A 112 -13.41 13.03 14.81
C GLY A 112 -12.71 11.69 14.96
N ILE A 113 -12.30 11.35 16.18
CA ILE A 113 -11.70 10.04 16.51
C ILE A 113 -12.37 9.53 17.77
N ASN A 114 -13.01 8.36 17.71
CA ASN A 114 -13.52 7.74 18.94
C ASN A 114 -12.41 6.98 19.69
N LEU A 115 -12.49 6.95 21.02
CA LEU A 115 -11.44 6.42 21.87
C LEU A 115 -11.99 5.41 22.88
N HIS A 116 -11.30 4.29 23.05
CA HIS A 116 -11.55 3.35 24.13
C HIS A 116 -10.23 2.70 24.57
N TRP A 117 -9.74 1.71 23.82
CA TRP A 117 -8.49 1.00 24.13
C TRP A 117 -7.25 1.89 23.96
N LYS A 118 -6.37 1.93 24.98
CA LYS A 118 -5.10 2.69 24.98
C LYS A 118 -5.23 4.14 24.50
N ALA A 119 -6.35 4.79 24.83
CA ALA A 119 -6.63 6.18 24.50
C ALA A 119 -5.46 7.17 24.76
N PRO A 120 -4.66 7.05 25.85
CA PRO A 120 -3.53 7.95 26.08
C PRO A 120 -2.50 7.96 24.94
N LEU A 121 -2.24 6.83 24.29
CA LEU A 121 -1.27 6.74 23.19
C LEU A 121 -1.77 7.46 21.93
N LEU A 122 -3.05 7.29 21.59
CA LEU A 122 -3.68 8.03 20.47
C LEU A 122 -3.71 9.54 20.73
N ARG A 123 -3.97 9.97 21.97
CA ARG A 123 -3.91 11.39 22.35
C ARG A 123 -2.50 11.96 22.22
N ALA A 124 -1.48 11.22 22.66
CA ALA A 124 -0.09 11.63 22.54
C ALA A 124 0.34 11.76 21.07
N TRP A 125 0.01 10.78 20.23
CA TRP A 125 0.25 10.86 18.79
C TRP A 125 -0.46 12.07 18.15
N ALA A 126 -1.75 12.27 18.45
CA ALA A 126 -2.52 13.37 17.88
C ALA A 126 -1.95 14.74 18.26
N ALA A 127 -1.47 14.91 19.49
CA ALA A 127 -0.84 16.15 19.96
C ALA A 127 0.46 16.46 19.22
N ALA A 128 1.20 15.45 18.79
CA ALA A 128 2.41 15.60 17.97
C ALA A 128 2.11 15.70 16.46
N SER A 129 0.88 15.40 16.04
CA SER A 129 0.49 15.37 14.63
C SER A 129 0.32 16.78 14.04
N PRO A 130 0.49 16.95 12.70
CA PRO A 130 0.20 18.21 12.03
C PRO A 130 -1.28 18.60 12.06
N TRP A 131 -2.17 17.71 12.50
CA TRP A 131 -3.61 17.92 12.55
C TRP A 131 -4.16 18.18 13.96
N HIS A 132 -3.31 18.40 14.97
CA HIS A 132 -3.73 18.56 16.37
C HIS A 132 -4.90 19.58 16.55
N ASP A 133 -4.88 20.72 15.86
CA ASP A 133 -5.94 21.75 15.92
C ASP A 133 -7.28 21.35 15.27
N ARG A 134 -7.28 20.27 14.49
CA ARG A 134 -8.44 19.75 13.77
C ARG A 134 -9.07 18.54 14.47
N ILE A 135 -8.33 17.87 15.34
CA ILE A 135 -8.75 16.61 15.97
C ILE A 135 -9.68 16.89 17.15
N VAL A 136 -10.79 16.16 17.19
CA VAL A 136 -11.78 16.13 18.27
C VAL A 136 -11.98 14.67 18.68
N PHE A 137 -11.90 14.42 19.99
CA PHE A 137 -11.99 13.06 20.52
C PHE A 137 -13.36 12.75 21.10
N PHE A 138 -13.83 11.53 20.87
CA PHE A 138 -15.10 11.00 21.37
C PHE A 138 -14.84 9.73 22.20
N PRO A 139 -14.59 9.86 23.51
CA PRO A 139 -14.44 8.70 24.38
C PRO A 139 -15.70 7.84 24.42
N GLU A 140 -15.52 6.53 24.54
CA GLU A 140 -16.59 5.55 24.69
C GLU A 140 -16.33 4.66 25.90
N ASP A 141 -17.31 4.54 26.78
CA ASP A 141 -17.34 3.57 27.87
C ASP A 141 -18.81 3.23 28.19
N PRO A 142 -19.33 2.07 27.75
CA PRO A 142 -18.68 1.00 26.99
C PRO A 142 -18.50 1.34 25.49
N ILE A 143 -17.85 0.44 24.73
CA ILE A 143 -17.77 0.54 23.24
C ILE A 143 -19.18 0.59 22.64
N LEU A 144 -19.44 1.57 21.78
CA LEU A 144 -20.78 1.85 21.22
C LEU A 144 -21.04 1.22 19.84
N GLY A 145 -20.04 0.55 19.27
CA GLY A 145 -20.11 0.05 17.89
C GLY A 145 -20.04 1.17 16.85
N THR A 146 -20.02 0.81 15.56
CA THR A 146 -19.78 1.80 14.49
C THR A 146 -20.91 2.82 14.35
N GLY A 147 -22.17 2.42 14.59
CA GLY A 147 -23.31 3.34 14.55
C GLY A 147 -23.39 4.21 15.80
N GLY A 148 -23.17 3.62 16.97
CA GLY A 148 -23.17 4.36 18.23
C GLY A 148 -22.04 5.38 18.30
N ALA A 149 -20.87 5.08 17.74
CA ALA A 149 -19.76 6.01 17.60
C ALA A 149 -20.12 7.26 16.79
N LEU A 150 -20.81 7.06 15.64
CA LEU A 150 -21.28 8.18 14.81
C LEU A 150 -22.34 9.01 15.54
N LYS A 151 -23.25 8.36 16.27
CA LYS A 151 -24.28 9.05 17.05
C LYS A 151 -23.67 9.83 18.22
N ASN A 152 -22.66 9.30 18.89
CA ASN A 152 -21.90 9.99 19.93
C ASN A 152 -21.17 11.22 19.40
N ALA A 153 -20.72 11.16 18.13
CA ALA A 153 -20.04 12.25 17.44
C ALA A 153 -20.98 13.22 16.69
N GLU A 154 -22.30 13.12 16.89
CA GLU A 154 -23.30 13.91 16.16
C GLU A 154 -23.06 15.42 16.24
N SER A 155 -22.59 15.93 17.38
CA SER A 155 -22.27 17.35 17.56
C SER A 155 -21.22 17.89 16.57
N LEU A 156 -20.34 17.03 16.06
CA LEU A 156 -19.36 17.37 15.02
C LEU A 156 -19.91 17.07 13.62
N LEU A 157 -20.64 15.95 13.45
CA LEU A 157 -21.01 15.41 12.14
C LEU A 157 -22.32 15.98 11.57
N ALA A 158 -23.18 16.59 12.39
CA ALA A 158 -24.50 17.07 11.96
C ALA A 158 -24.47 18.29 11.03
N GLY A 159 -23.35 19.03 10.98
CA GLY A 159 -23.28 20.31 10.27
C GLY A 159 -23.03 20.22 8.76
N ARG A 160 -22.44 19.11 8.27
CA ARG A 160 -21.96 18.97 6.89
C ARG A 160 -21.65 17.52 6.53
N PRO A 161 -21.53 17.17 5.24
CA PRO A 161 -21.10 15.83 4.84
C PRO A 161 -19.76 15.45 5.45
N PHE A 162 -19.59 14.17 5.72
CA PHE A 162 -18.39 13.63 6.35
C PHE A 162 -18.00 12.29 5.75
N ILE A 163 -16.71 11.99 5.77
CA ILE A 163 -16.18 10.68 5.41
C ILE A 163 -15.88 9.87 6.66
N VAL A 164 -16.36 8.64 6.70
CA VAL A 164 -15.97 7.65 7.70
C VAL A 164 -14.96 6.73 7.04
N HIS A 165 -13.80 6.58 7.67
CA HIS A 165 -12.77 5.64 7.24
C HIS A 165 -12.34 4.83 8.45
N ASN A 166 -12.60 3.53 8.43
CA ASN A 166 -12.09 2.62 9.46
C ASN A 166 -10.57 2.78 9.59
N SER A 167 -10.07 2.97 10.81
CA SER A 167 -8.68 3.41 11.08
C SER A 167 -7.63 2.30 10.96
N ASP A 168 -8.04 1.15 10.44
CA ASP A 168 -7.30 -0.09 10.28
C ASP A 168 -7.38 -0.67 8.86
N ILE A 169 -7.98 0.08 7.93
CA ILE A 169 -8.05 -0.31 6.53
C ILE A 169 -6.95 0.41 5.74
N LEU A 170 -6.15 -0.36 5.01
CA LEU A 170 -5.30 0.18 3.95
C LEU A 170 -6.05 0.03 2.63
N LEU A 171 -6.27 1.13 1.93
CA LEU A 171 -7.03 1.17 0.68
C LEU A 171 -6.38 2.15 -0.28
N ASP A 172 -6.26 1.78 -1.56
CA ASP A 172 -5.76 2.67 -2.60
C ASP A 172 -6.82 3.09 -3.62
N ILE A 173 -7.49 4.22 -3.34
CA ILE A 173 -8.51 4.81 -4.20
C ILE A 173 -8.33 6.32 -4.37
N ASP A 174 -8.93 6.87 -5.42
CA ASP A 174 -9.11 8.30 -5.60
C ASP A 174 -10.23 8.83 -4.69
N PHE A 175 -9.85 9.37 -3.53
CA PHE A 175 -10.78 9.98 -2.58
C PHE A 175 -11.42 11.27 -3.12
N ALA A 176 -10.78 11.99 -4.05
CA ALA A 176 -11.37 13.18 -4.65
C ALA A 176 -12.58 12.79 -5.50
N ARG A 177 -12.42 11.76 -6.35
CA ARG A 177 -13.51 11.17 -7.13
C ARG A 177 -14.65 10.67 -6.25
N LEU A 178 -14.35 9.97 -5.15
CA LEU A 178 -15.37 9.50 -4.21
C LEU A 178 -16.21 10.65 -3.64
N VAL A 179 -15.56 11.74 -3.22
CA VAL A 179 -16.23 12.91 -2.64
C VAL A 179 -17.05 13.67 -3.70
N GLU A 180 -16.52 13.81 -4.91
CA GLU A 180 -17.23 14.44 -6.03
C GLU A 180 -18.50 13.66 -6.39
N GLU A 181 -18.39 12.34 -6.56
CA GLU A 181 -19.52 11.46 -6.89
C GLU A 181 -20.61 11.53 -5.80
N HIS A 182 -20.22 11.49 -4.53
CA HIS A 182 -21.17 11.61 -3.41
C HIS A 182 -21.95 12.94 -3.47
N ARG A 183 -21.24 14.05 -3.70
CA ARG A 183 -21.86 15.39 -3.80
C ARG A 183 -22.78 15.50 -5.02
N ALA A 184 -22.35 15.00 -6.19
CA ALA A 184 -23.12 15.08 -7.43
C ALA A 184 -24.39 14.22 -7.41
N SER A 185 -24.32 13.04 -6.78
CA SER A 185 -25.43 12.08 -6.72
C SER A 185 -26.55 12.45 -5.74
N GLY A 186 -26.26 13.34 -4.77
CA GLY A 186 -27.18 13.69 -3.69
C GLY A 186 -27.51 12.48 -2.80
N ASN A 187 -26.55 11.58 -2.63
CA ASN A 187 -26.72 10.38 -1.82
C ASN A 187 -26.73 10.72 -0.33
N THR A 188 -27.62 10.08 0.43
CA THR A 188 -27.54 10.13 1.90
C THR A 188 -26.33 9.35 2.40
N ALA A 189 -25.97 8.26 1.70
CA ALA A 189 -24.74 7.50 1.95
C ALA A 189 -24.17 6.95 0.65
N THR A 190 -22.84 7.05 0.49
CA THR A 190 -22.08 6.38 -0.56
C THR A 190 -21.09 5.43 0.10
N LEU A 191 -21.32 4.13 -0.07
CA LEU A 191 -20.51 3.06 0.51
C LEU A 191 -19.45 2.63 -0.51
N VAL A 192 -18.18 2.61 -0.09
CA VAL A 192 -17.11 2.07 -0.93
C VAL A 192 -17.15 0.55 -0.86
N CYS A 193 -17.37 -0.10 -2.00
CA CYS A 193 -17.56 -1.53 -2.10
C CYS A 193 -16.57 -2.18 -3.06
N HIS A 194 -16.28 -3.46 -2.81
CA HIS A 194 -15.43 -4.29 -3.63
C HIS A 194 -16.12 -5.63 -3.92
N ARG A 195 -15.87 -6.22 -5.08
CA ARG A 195 -16.34 -7.56 -5.46
C ARG A 195 -15.40 -8.63 -4.91
N LEU A 196 -15.54 -8.93 -3.62
CA LEU A 196 -14.85 -10.03 -2.93
C LEU A 196 -15.91 -11.03 -2.46
N PRO A 197 -16.23 -12.08 -3.24
CA PRO A 197 -17.36 -12.96 -2.94
C PRO A 197 -17.36 -13.56 -1.53
N HIS A 198 -16.17 -13.84 -0.99
CA HIS A 198 -15.98 -14.43 0.35
C HIS A 198 -16.18 -13.43 1.50
N LEU A 199 -16.19 -12.12 1.22
CA LEU A 199 -16.46 -11.04 2.18
C LEU A 199 -17.74 -10.27 1.86
N ALA A 200 -18.48 -10.70 0.83
CA ALA A 200 -19.65 -10.00 0.35
C ALA A 200 -20.74 -10.01 1.42
N ASN A 201 -21.16 -8.83 1.86
CA ASN A 201 -22.07 -8.64 2.99
C ASN A 201 -23.16 -7.58 2.72
N VAL A 202 -23.06 -6.78 1.65
CA VAL A 202 -24.07 -5.78 1.26
C VAL A 202 -24.81 -6.26 0.02
N VAL A 203 -26.14 -6.30 0.10
CA VAL A 203 -27.03 -6.70 -1.00
C VAL A 203 -27.50 -5.44 -1.73
N ILE A 204 -27.35 -5.41 -3.06
CA ILE A 204 -27.66 -4.24 -3.88
C ILE A 204 -28.58 -4.54 -5.07
N ASP A 205 -29.32 -3.52 -5.53
CA ASP A 205 -30.03 -3.54 -6.81
C ASP A 205 -29.12 -3.14 -7.99
N ALA A 206 -29.69 -3.19 -9.21
CA ALA A 206 -28.95 -2.91 -10.45
C ALA A 206 -28.42 -1.48 -10.56
N GLN A 207 -28.92 -0.55 -9.73
CA GLN A 207 -28.43 0.82 -9.66
C GLN A 207 -27.52 1.03 -8.43
N GLY A 208 -27.13 -0.06 -7.76
CA GLY A 208 -26.28 -0.02 -6.57
C GLY A 208 -26.98 0.44 -5.30
N GLN A 209 -28.32 0.51 -5.24
CA GLN A 209 -29.03 0.82 -4.00
C GLN A 209 -28.83 -0.32 -3.01
N VAL A 210 -28.46 0.01 -1.77
CA VAL A 210 -28.42 -0.96 -0.68
C VAL A 210 -29.83 -1.41 -0.34
N LEU A 211 -30.11 -2.70 -0.54
CA LEU A 211 -31.38 -3.34 -0.20
C LEU A 211 -31.32 -3.95 1.21
N ASP A 212 -30.18 -4.54 1.55
CA ASP A 212 -29.95 -5.20 2.84
C ASP A 212 -28.46 -5.35 3.15
N VAL A 213 -28.16 -5.73 4.39
CA VAL A 213 -26.81 -6.14 4.82
C VAL A 213 -26.95 -7.45 5.58
N GLU A 214 -26.14 -8.45 5.23
CA GLU A 214 -26.18 -9.74 5.89
C GLU A 214 -25.72 -9.60 7.35
N ASN A 215 -26.65 -9.93 8.27
CA ASN A 215 -26.62 -9.63 9.72
C ASN A 215 -26.57 -8.12 10.05
N PRO A 216 -27.75 -7.46 10.04
CA PRO A 216 -28.52 -7.43 11.29
C PRO A 216 -30.04 -7.70 11.12
N GLY A 217 -30.50 -8.88 11.57
CA GLY A 217 -31.76 -9.00 12.33
C GLY A 217 -33.08 -9.38 11.63
N ALA A 218 -33.09 -10.18 10.56
CA ALA A 218 -34.29 -10.78 9.89
C ALA A 218 -34.96 -9.98 8.76
N SER A 219 -34.30 -8.96 8.21
CA SER A 219 -34.70 -8.39 6.92
C SER A 219 -34.39 -9.40 5.81
N ARG A 220 -35.36 -9.63 4.91
CA ARG A 220 -35.16 -10.35 3.65
C ARG A 220 -35.43 -9.34 2.53
N PRO A 221 -34.46 -9.01 1.68
CA PRO A 221 -34.72 -8.12 0.56
C PRO A 221 -35.69 -8.80 -0.42
N ASP A 222 -36.42 -8.00 -1.17
CA ASP A 222 -37.18 -8.50 -2.31
C ASP A 222 -36.20 -9.07 -3.35
N LEU A 223 -36.19 -10.40 -3.49
CA LEU A 223 -35.26 -11.13 -4.35
C LEU A 223 -35.37 -10.72 -5.82
N SER A 224 -36.52 -10.18 -6.26
CA SER A 224 -36.69 -9.70 -7.64
C SER A 224 -35.87 -8.45 -7.94
N ARG A 225 -35.46 -7.70 -6.90
CA ARG A 225 -34.67 -6.48 -7.01
C ARG A 225 -33.18 -6.71 -6.79
N VAL A 226 -32.79 -7.86 -6.23
CA VAL A 226 -31.39 -8.18 -5.94
C VAL A 226 -30.65 -8.39 -7.26
N ALA A 227 -29.69 -7.51 -7.53
CA ALA A 227 -28.79 -7.68 -8.66
C ALA A 227 -27.47 -8.33 -8.24
N ASP A 228 -26.97 -8.02 -7.04
CA ASP A 228 -25.63 -8.41 -6.63
C ASP A 228 -25.41 -8.39 -5.12
N LYS A 229 -24.28 -8.98 -4.71
CA LYS A 229 -23.76 -8.95 -3.34
C LYS A 229 -22.30 -8.53 -3.35
N VAL A 230 -21.99 -7.44 -2.64
CA VAL A 230 -20.65 -6.82 -2.62
C VAL A 230 -20.11 -6.73 -1.19
N ALA A 231 -18.79 -6.61 -1.06
CA ALA A 231 -18.11 -6.44 0.22
C ALA A 231 -17.99 -4.95 0.54
N TYR A 232 -18.50 -4.53 1.70
CA TYR A 232 -18.21 -3.19 2.23
C TYR A 232 -16.76 -3.10 2.72
N THR A 233 -16.05 -2.06 2.31
CA THR A 233 -14.60 -1.95 2.53
C THR A 233 -14.22 -1.25 3.85
N GLY A 234 -15.18 -0.74 4.61
CA GLY A 234 -14.91 0.06 5.81
C GLY A 234 -14.89 1.58 5.58
N ILE A 235 -15.15 2.03 4.35
CA ILE A 235 -15.14 3.46 3.98
C ILE A 235 -16.51 3.86 3.43
N ALA A 236 -17.04 5.00 3.90
CA ALA A 236 -18.26 5.59 3.38
C ALA A 236 -18.26 7.12 3.49
N VAL A 237 -18.93 7.79 2.56
CA VAL A 237 -19.24 9.22 2.65
C VAL A 237 -20.71 9.38 2.97
N TYR A 238 -21.02 10.24 3.94
CA TYR A 238 -22.38 10.46 4.43
C TYR A 238 -22.78 11.92 4.33
N SER A 239 -24.04 12.14 3.99
CA SER A 239 -24.72 13.41 4.27
C SER A 239 -25.28 13.39 5.70
N PRO A 240 -25.35 14.54 6.41
CA PRO A 240 -25.68 14.61 7.84
C PRO A 240 -26.97 13.90 8.24
N GLU A 241 -27.96 13.86 7.36
CA GLU A 241 -29.25 13.26 7.67
C GLU A 241 -29.18 11.75 7.95
N ILE A 242 -28.10 11.06 7.59
CA ILE A 242 -27.91 9.64 7.96
C ILE A 242 -27.95 9.44 9.48
N LEU A 243 -27.50 10.45 10.25
CA LEU A 243 -27.43 10.40 11.71
C LEU A 243 -28.81 10.32 12.36
N GLY A 244 -29.86 10.76 11.66
CA GLY A 244 -31.25 10.64 12.10
C GLY A 244 -31.78 9.20 12.07
N PHE A 245 -31.11 8.29 11.36
CA PHE A 245 -31.45 6.87 11.29
C PHE A 245 -30.68 6.02 12.30
N LEU A 246 -29.79 6.62 13.10
CA LEU A 246 -29.02 5.93 14.12
C LEU A 246 -29.68 6.07 15.50
N PRO A 247 -29.91 4.96 16.23
CA PRO A 247 -30.34 5.02 17.61
C PRO A 247 -29.21 5.54 18.50
N ALA A 248 -29.56 6.11 19.66
CA ALA A 248 -28.60 6.38 20.70
C ALA A 248 -28.11 5.05 21.34
N GLY A 249 -26.86 5.04 21.82
CA GLY A 249 -26.25 3.86 22.44
C GLY A 249 -25.63 2.88 21.43
N VAL A 250 -25.52 1.62 21.83
CA VAL A 250 -24.81 0.58 21.06
C VAL A 250 -25.54 0.28 19.75
N SER A 251 -24.88 0.49 18.61
CA SER A 251 -25.44 0.18 17.29
C SER A 251 -24.37 0.07 16.20
N HIS A 252 -24.77 -0.43 15.02
CA HIS A 252 -23.94 -0.51 13.82
C HIS A 252 -24.41 0.48 12.76
N ALA A 253 -23.48 1.02 11.95
CA ALA A 253 -23.81 1.93 10.86
C ALA A 253 -24.79 1.31 9.83
N THR A 254 -24.77 -0.01 9.68
CA THR A 254 -25.67 -0.79 8.83
C THR A 254 -27.14 -0.60 9.17
N VAL A 255 -27.47 -0.34 10.45
CA VAL A 255 -28.84 -0.02 10.90
C VAL A 255 -29.36 1.22 10.17
N ALA A 256 -28.54 2.27 10.08
CA ALA A 256 -28.91 3.49 9.38
C ALA A 256 -29.02 3.30 7.87
N TRP A 257 -28.14 2.48 7.26
CA TRP A 257 -28.18 2.22 5.82
C TRP A 257 -29.50 1.56 5.42
N VAL A 258 -29.88 0.49 6.12
CA VAL A 258 -31.12 -0.24 5.85
C VAL A 258 -32.34 0.63 6.16
N ALA A 259 -32.35 1.37 7.28
CA ALA A 259 -33.45 2.25 7.64
C ALA A 259 -33.62 3.41 6.64
N ALA A 260 -32.53 4.05 6.23
CA ALA A 260 -32.55 5.12 5.23
C ALA A 260 -33.02 4.61 3.86
N SER A 261 -32.53 3.45 3.40
CA SER A 261 -33.01 2.80 2.18
C SER A 261 -34.51 2.51 2.24
N LYS A 262 -35.01 1.95 3.35
CA LYS A 262 -36.45 1.66 3.53
C LYS A 262 -37.30 2.94 3.56
N ALA A 263 -36.74 4.05 4.03
CA ALA A 263 -37.36 5.37 3.97
C ALA A 263 -37.24 6.06 2.58
N GLY A 264 -36.75 5.36 1.56
CA GLY A 264 -36.62 5.88 0.19
C GLY A 264 -35.42 6.81 -0.02
N ARG A 265 -34.48 6.89 0.93
CA ARG A 265 -33.23 7.64 0.76
C ARG A 265 -32.26 6.87 -0.15
N LYS A 266 -31.37 7.61 -0.81
CA LYS A 266 -30.32 7.03 -1.64
C LYS A 266 -29.13 6.59 -0.77
N VAL A 267 -28.99 5.28 -0.57
CA VAL A 267 -27.83 4.64 0.03
C VAL A 267 -27.23 3.78 -1.07
N ARG A 268 -26.10 4.20 -1.62
CA ARG A 268 -25.53 3.62 -2.85
C ARG A 268 -24.17 2.99 -2.60
N ALA A 269 -23.96 1.80 -3.13
CA ALA A 269 -22.65 1.20 -3.28
C ALA A 269 -21.92 1.81 -4.48
N MET A 270 -20.65 2.18 -4.29
CA MET A 270 -19.74 2.61 -5.33
C MET A 270 -18.65 1.56 -5.49
N ASP A 271 -18.50 1.03 -6.70
CA ASP A 271 -17.59 -0.06 -6.99
C ASP A 271 -16.15 0.45 -7.17
N PHE A 272 -15.23 -0.08 -6.37
CA PHE A 272 -13.79 0.14 -6.46
C PHE A 272 -13.02 -1.17 -6.65
N THR A 273 -13.68 -2.19 -7.21
CA THR A 273 -13.04 -3.48 -7.54
C THR A 273 -11.79 -3.27 -8.40
N GLY A 274 -10.70 -3.94 -8.00
CA GLY A 274 -9.39 -3.82 -8.64
C GLY A 274 -8.46 -2.83 -7.94
N SER A 275 -8.96 -2.10 -6.95
CA SER A 275 -8.14 -1.27 -6.06
C SER A 275 -7.49 -2.10 -4.96
N TYR A 276 -6.32 -1.70 -4.47
CA TYR A 276 -5.71 -2.33 -3.30
C TYR A 276 -6.61 -2.16 -2.07
N TRP A 277 -6.86 -3.25 -1.35
CA TRP A 277 -7.61 -3.24 -0.09
C TRP A 277 -7.07 -4.30 0.87
N ASN A 278 -6.83 -3.89 2.12
CA ASN A 278 -6.39 -4.76 3.19
C ASN A 278 -7.01 -4.31 4.53
N ASP A 279 -7.83 -5.18 5.13
CA ASP A 279 -8.26 -5.04 6.53
C ASP A 279 -7.20 -5.66 7.43
N VAL A 280 -6.44 -4.80 8.13
CA VAL A 280 -5.33 -5.18 9.00
C VAL A 280 -5.86 -5.82 10.28
N GLY A 281 -6.57 -6.93 10.22
CA GLY A 281 -7.33 -7.52 11.32
C GLY A 281 -6.54 -8.39 12.30
N ASP A 282 -5.42 -8.94 11.87
CA ASP A 282 -4.65 -10.00 12.53
C ASP A 282 -3.16 -9.94 12.11
N PRO A 283 -2.25 -10.71 12.74
CA PRO A 283 -0.83 -10.65 12.43
C PRO A 283 -0.49 -10.92 10.95
N THR A 284 -1.22 -11.83 10.30
CA THR A 284 -1.04 -12.16 8.88
C THR A 284 -1.39 -10.98 7.98
N THR A 285 -2.56 -10.37 8.17
CA THR A 285 -3.00 -9.21 7.38
C THR A 285 -2.15 -7.95 7.66
N TYR A 286 -1.65 -7.81 8.88
CA TYR A 286 -0.66 -6.78 9.23
C TYR A 286 0.66 -7.00 8.49
N ALA A 287 1.24 -8.19 8.56
CA ALA A 287 2.47 -8.52 7.84
C ALA A 287 2.31 -8.25 6.34
N ARG A 288 1.22 -8.73 5.73
CA ARG A 288 0.91 -8.44 4.32
C ARG A 288 0.86 -6.94 4.02
N GLY A 289 0.21 -6.14 4.85
CA GLY A 289 0.15 -4.68 4.68
C GLY A 289 1.53 -4.01 4.71
N VAL A 290 2.43 -4.49 5.58
CA VAL A 290 3.82 -4.04 5.64
C VAL A 290 4.57 -4.44 4.37
N LEU A 291 4.46 -5.70 3.93
CA LEU A 291 5.16 -6.19 2.75
C LEU A 291 4.67 -5.53 1.45
N ASP A 292 3.36 -5.32 1.33
CA ASP A 292 2.76 -4.63 0.18
C ASP A 292 3.29 -3.20 0.06
N ALA A 293 3.32 -2.46 1.18
CA ALA A 293 3.88 -1.11 1.22
C ALA A 293 5.37 -1.07 0.90
N LEU A 294 6.12 -2.10 1.30
CA LEU A 294 7.56 -2.20 1.05
C LEU A 294 7.85 -2.40 -0.44
N ARG A 295 7.01 -3.22 -1.07
CA ARG A 295 7.08 -3.52 -2.49
C ARG A 295 6.58 -2.42 -3.40
N GLU A 296 5.66 -1.59 -2.94
CA GLU A 296 5.29 -0.36 -3.64
C GLU A 296 6.53 0.53 -3.86
N GLY A 297 7.48 0.51 -2.91
CA GLY A 297 8.79 1.15 -3.03
C GLY A 297 9.84 0.36 -3.81
N GLY A 298 9.55 -0.88 -4.25
CA GLY A 298 10.50 -1.77 -4.91
C GLY A 298 11.54 -2.40 -3.97
N GLU A 299 11.30 -2.37 -2.66
CA GLU A 299 12.26 -2.83 -1.65
C GLU A 299 11.80 -4.11 -0.95
N THR A 300 12.74 -4.74 -0.26
CA THR A 300 12.52 -5.92 0.59
C THR A 300 13.04 -5.72 2.00
N VAL A 301 13.78 -4.62 2.23
CA VAL A 301 14.30 -4.25 3.54
C VAL A 301 13.89 -2.83 3.87
N TYR A 302 13.45 -2.62 5.10
CA TYR A 302 13.20 -1.30 5.66
C TYR A 302 13.91 -1.14 6.99
N LEU A 303 14.68 -0.07 7.12
CA LEU A 303 15.28 0.37 8.38
C LEU A 303 14.76 1.75 8.73
N SER A 304 14.00 1.86 9.82
CA SER A 304 13.62 3.16 10.36
C SER A 304 14.87 3.96 10.72
N PRO A 305 14.89 5.31 10.55
CA PRO A 305 16.02 6.16 10.94
C PRO A 305 16.45 6.04 12.41
N THR A 306 15.56 5.53 13.27
CA THR A 306 15.83 5.34 14.71
C THR A 306 16.05 3.88 15.10
N ALA A 307 15.98 2.96 14.14
CA ALA A 307 16.33 1.57 14.36
C ALA A 307 17.84 1.41 14.50
N ARG A 308 18.26 0.41 15.28
CA ARG A 308 19.68 0.02 15.42
C ARG A 308 19.90 -1.32 14.75
N CYS A 309 20.66 -1.33 13.67
CA CYS A 309 21.02 -2.55 12.95
C CYS A 309 22.52 -2.81 13.11
N GLY A 310 22.88 -3.92 13.74
CA GLY A 310 24.25 -4.42 13.77
C GLY A 310 24.64 -5.11 12.45
N ARG A 311 25.74 -5.85 12.47
CA ARG A 311 26.12 -6.74 11.35
C ARG A 311 25.22 -7.97 11.36
N VAL A 312 24.28 -8.03 10.42
CA VAL A 312 23.27 -9.08 10.35
C VAL A 312 23.28 -9.77 8.99
N ASP A 313 22.88 -11.04 8.99
CA ASP A 313 22.55 -11.81 7.79
C ASP A 313 21.05 -11.69 7.55
N ILE A 314 20.62 -11.34 6.34
CA ILE A 314 19.21 -11.13 6.02
C ILE A 314 18.79 -11.93 4.80
N ASP A 315 17.56 -12.45 4.84
CA ASP A 315 16.91 -13.14 3.72
C ASP A 315 15.43 -12.75 3.62
N GLY A 316 14.91 -12.62 2.39
CA GLY A 316 13.53 -12.20 2.15
C GLY A 316 13.21 -10.81 2.70
N TYR A 317 12.05 -10.69 3.36
CA TYR A 317 11.55 -9.39 3.84
C TYR A 317 12.01 -9.06 5.26
N VAL A 318 12.73 -7.96 5.47
CA VAL A 318 13.18 -7.55 6.81
C VAL A 318 12.82 -6.11 7.11
N VAL A 319 12.02 -5.88 8.14
CA VAL A 319 11.53 -4.55 8.54
C VAL A 319 11.94 -4.28 9.98
N LEU A 320 12.68 -3.19 10.19
CA LEU A 320 13.04 -2.67 11.50
C LEU A 320 12.33 -1.34 11.74
N GLU A 321 11.28 -1.38 12.56
CA GLU A 321 10.50 -0.20 12.92
C GLU A 321 11.22 0.70 13.92
N SER A 322 10.68 1.89 14.16
CA SER A 322 11.29 2.91 15.00
C SER A 322 11.65 2.42 16.40
N GLY A 323 12.91 2.62 16.80
CA GLY A 323 13.44 2.20 18.10
C GLY A 323 13.64 0.69 18.26
N SER A 324 13.45 -0.11 17.21
CA SER A 324 13.81 -1.53 17.20
C SER A 324 15.33 -1.74 17.07
N GLN A 325 15.79 -2.94 17.41
CA GLN A 325 17.19 -3.32 17.36
C GLN A 325 17.37 -4.74 16.83
N ALA A 326 18.31 -4.92 15.89
CA ALA A 326 18.88 -6.21 15.53
C ALA A 326 20.36 -6.22 15.91
N ARG A 327 20.77 -7.18 16.74
CA ARG A 327 22.14 -7.26 17.29
C ARG A 327 23.14 -7.87 16.30
N ASP A 328 24.42 -7.58 16.50
CA ASP A 328 25.53 -8.19 15.74
C ASP A 328 25.43 -9.72 15.74
N GLY A 329 25.61 -10.32 14.57
CA GLY A 329 25.57 -11.77 14.35
C GLY A 329 24.16 -12.35 14.17
N SER A 330 23.11 -11.52 14.19
CA SER A 330 21.74 -12.02 13.98
C SER A 330 21.50 -12.46 12.54
N ARG A 331 20.62 -13.45 12.37
CA ARG A 331 20.13 -13.93 11.07
C ARG A 331 18.63 -13.75 10.99
N LEU A 332 18.15 -12.87 10.13
CA LEU A 332 16.74 -12.50 10.03
C LEU A 332 16.20 -12.88 8.65
N ARG A 333 15.23 -13.78 8.62
CA ARG A 333 14.52 -14.16 7.39
C ARG A 333 13.05 -13.81 7.51
N ASN A 334 12.47 -13.01 6.61
CA ASN A 334 11.03 -12.68 6.69
C ASN A 334 10.60 -12.20 8.09
N CYS A 335 11.21 -11.14 8.61
CA CYS A 335 11.03 -10.66 9.98
C CYS A 335 10.55 -9.20 10.02
N ILE A 336 9.56 -8.92 10.87
CA ILE A 336 9.09 -7.55 11.15
C ILE A 336 9.35 -7.26 12.63
N LEU A 337 10.35 -6.43 12.92
CA LEU A 337 10.69 -5.97 14.25
C LEU A 337 9.91 -4.69 14.53
N LEU A 338 8.94 -4.78 15.44
CA LEU A 338 8.07 -3.67 15.87
C LEU A 338 8.80 -2.69 16.80
N PRO A 339 8.23 -1.50 17.07
CA PRO A 339 8.83 -0.53 17.98
C PRO A 339 9.18 -1.12 19.34
N GLY A 340 10.45 -0.97 19.74
CA GLY A 340 11.00 -1.50 21.00
C GLY A 340 11.43 -2.97 20.96
N ALA A 341 11.32 -3.66 19.82
CA ALA A 341 11.86 -5.01 19.65
C ALA A 341 13.40 -5.03 19.76
N ASP A 342 13.96 -6.07 20.36
CA ASP A 342 15.40 -6.32 20.44
C ASP A 342 15.69 -7.77 20.06
N ALA A 343 16.11 -7.98 18.82
CA ALA A 343 16.35 -9.31 18.25
C ALA A 343 17.84 -9.67 18.28
N SER A 344 18.11 -10.92 18.70
CA SER A 344 19.42 -11.56 18.58
C SER A 344 19.26 -13.03 18.19
N GLY A 345 20.29 -13.60 17.58
CA GLY A 345 20.26 -14.99 17.11
C GLY A 345 19.54 -15.15 15.77
N HIS A 346 18.87 -16.28 15.57
CA HIS A 346 18.19 -16.60 14.31
C HIS A 346 16.67 -16.47 14.47
N HIS A 347 16.04 -15.72 13.57
CA HIS A 347 14.59 -15.56 13.48
C HIS A 347 14.15 -15.74 12.04
N GLU A 348 13.03 -16.45 11.87
CA GLU A 348 12.40 -16.63 10.58
C GLU A 348 10.89 -16.46 10.66
N ASN A 349 10.28 -15.92 9.61
CA ASN A 349 8.83 -15.81 9.43
C ASN A 349 8.09 -15.33 10.69
N SER A 350 8.44 -14.13 11.17
CA SER A 350 7.92 -13.67 12.47
C SER A 350 7.73 -12.16 12.58
N ILE A 351 6.78 -11.78 13.44
CA ILE A 351 6.66 -10.42 13.97
C ILE A 351 7.25 -10.44 15.37
N ILE A 352 8.26 -9.60 15.61
CA ILE A 352 9.00 -9.52 16.87
C ILE A 352 8.60 -8.22 17.56
N GLY A 353 8.12 -8.31 18.80
CA GLY A 353 7.82 -7.17 19.66
C GLY A 353 8.84 -6.97 20.77
N PRO A 354 8.57 -6.07 21.74
CA PRO A 354 9.46 -5.81 22.87
C PRO A 354 9.69 -7.03 23.76
N ASP A 355 8.65 -7.85 23.97
CA ASP A 355 8.61 -8.97 24.91
C ASP A 355 7.85 -10.19 24.35
N TYR A 356 7.63 -10.24 23.04
CA TYR A 356 6.94 -11.34 22.36
C TYR A 356 7.49 -11.59 20.96
N VAL A 357 7.25 -12.81 20.46
CA VAL A 357 7.46 -13.19 19.05
C VAL A 357 6.20 -13.89 18.57
N ILE A 358 5.69 -13.48 17.40
CA ILE A 358 4.55 -14.10 16.74
C ILE A 358 5.08 -14.85 15.51
N PRO A 359 5.07 -16.19 15.52
CA PRO A 359 5.43 -16.97 14.35
C PRO A 359 4.32 -16.87 13.29
N LEU A 360 4.72 -16.86 12.02
CA LEU A 360 3.87 -16.80 10.85
C LEU A 360 4.23 -17.94 9.89
N ALA A 361 3.30 -18.31 9.01
CA ALA A 361 3.62 -19.23 7.93
C ALA A 361 4.44 -18.50 6.84
N GLU A 362 5.24 -19.24 6.07
CA GLU A 362 5.95 -18.70 4.90
C GLU A 362 4.98 -18.01 3.92
N SER A 363 3.77 -18.53 3.77
CA SER A 363 2.69 -17.96 2.92
C SER A 363 2.10 -16.66 3.45
N ASP A 364 2.27 -16.38 4.74
CA ASP A 364 1.80 -15.14 5.38
C ASP A 364 2.84 -14.02 5.22
N MET A 365 4.11 -14.40 5.12
CA MET A 365 5.24 -13.52 4.78
C MET A 365 5.44 -13.38 3.27
N GLN A 366 4.33 -13.38 2.52
CA GLN A 366 4.29 -13.01 1.12
C GLN A 366 3.39 -11.78 0.94
N PRO A 367 3.74 -10.87 0.02
CA PRO A 367 2.86 -9.79 -0.41
C PRO A 367 1.51 -10.32 -0.89
N SER A 368 0.47 -9.50 -0.79
CA SER A 368 -0.86 -9.87 -1.24
C SER A 368 -0.91 -10.04 -2.75
N VAL A 369 -1.66 -11.03 -3.21
CA VAL A 369 -2.02 -11.24 -4.63
C VAL A 369 -2.82 -10.05 -5.20
N HIS A 370 -3.41 -9.23 -4.33
CA HIS A 370 -4.14 -8.02 -4.72
C HIS A 370 -3.23 -6.81 -4.95
N ALA A 371 -2.05 -6.76 -4.31
CA ALA A 371 -1.02 -5.76 -4.59
C ALA A 371 -0.02 -6.23 -5.68
N ALA A 372 0.23 -7.53 -5.76
CA ALA A 372 1.12 -8.12 -6.75
C ALA A 372 0.32 -8.66 -7.93
N GLU A 373 0.50 -8.09 -9.11
CA GLU A 373 0.00 -8.72 -10.33
C GLU A 373 0.51 -10.16 -10.42
N THR A 374 -0.41 -11.11 -10.53
CA THR A 374 -0.07 -12.52 -10.75
C THR A 374 -0.36 -12.92 -12.19
N LYS A 375 0.57 -13.68 -12.77
CA LYS A 375 0.40 -14.32 -14.08
C LYS A 375 0.64 -15.81 -13.96
N ARG A 376 0.12 -16.57 -14.92
CA ARG A 376 0.44 -17.99 -15.05
C ARG A 376 1.28 -18.19 -16.30
N PHE A 377 2.41 -18.86 -16.14
CA PHE A 377 3.26 -19.23 -17.25
C PHE A 377 3.20 -20.72 -17.49
N ARG A 378 3.07 -21.11 -18.76
CA ARG A 378 3.18 -22.51 -19.14
C ARG A 378 4.65 -22.88 -19.15
N LEU A 379 5.06 -23.81 -18.30
CA LEU A 379 6.48 -24.13 -18.14
C LEU A 379 7.07 -24.84 -19.37
N SER A 380 6.22 -25.36 -20.26
CA SER A 380 6.64 -25.90 -21.55
C SER A 380 6.91 -24.84 -22.62
N ASP A 381 6.68 -23.54 -22.34
CA ASP A 381 7.10 -22.45 -23.24
C ASP A 381 8.64 -22.49 -23.36
N PRO A 382 9.21 -22.39 -24.59
CA PRO A 382 10.65 -22.42 -24.82
C PRO A 382 11.47 -21.47 -23.95
N LEU A 383 10.87 -20.35 -23.52
CA LEU A 383 11.51 -19.40 -22.61
C LEU A 383 11.88 -20.03 -21.27
N PHE A 384 11.05 -20.96 -20.75
CA PHE A 384 11.19 -21.57 -19.43
C PHE A 384 11.68 -23.02 -19.48
N ALA A 385 11.29 -23.76 -20.52
CA ALA A 385 11.39 -25.23 -20.58
C ALA A 385 12.81 -25.75 -20.35
N ARG A 386 13.82 -25.05 -20.86
CA ARG A 386 15.23 -25.44 -20.69
C ARG A 386 15.71 -25.29 -19.24
N HIS A 387 15.33 -24.20 -18.56
CA HIS A 387 15.78 -23.91 -17.19
C HIS A 387 15.14 -24.84 -16.16
N PHE A 388 13.84 -25.08 -16.31
CA PHE A 388 13.07 -25.95 -15.42
C PHE A 388 13.04 -27.42 -15.85
N GLU A 389 13.79 -27.79 -16.89
CA GLU A 389 13.87 -29.17 -17.41
C GLU A 389 12.51 -29.79 -17.77
N ILE A 390 11.63 -28.97 -18.35
CA ILE A 390 10.25 -29.37 -18.69
C ILE A 390 10.16 -29.88 -20.14
N PRO A 391 9.56 -31.07 -20.36
CA PRO A 391 9.28 -31.56 -21.71
C PRO A 391 8.31 -30.65 -22.48
N ALA A 392 8.53 -30.48 -23.79
CA ALA A 392 7.77 -29.57 -24.65
C ALA A 392 6.24 -29.81 -24.66
N ALA A 393 5.78 -31.03 -24.38
CA ALA A 393 4.36 -31.40 -24.36
C ALA A 393 3.71 -31.29 -22.96
N SER A 394 4.45 -30.86 -21.94
CA SER A 394 3.95 -30.83 -20.56
C SER A 394 2.78 -29.84 -20.38
N PRO A 395 1.72 -30.21 -19.64
CA PRO A 395 0.62 -29.30 -19.30
C PRO A 395 0.91 -28.47 -18.04
N LEU A 396 2.15 -28.49 -17.52
CA LEU A 396 2.49 -27.82 -16.27
C LEU A 396 2.47 -26.29 -16.41
N TRP A 397 1.89 -25.65 -15.39
CA TRP A 397 1.84 -24.21 -15.22
C TRP A 397 2.51 -23.83 -13.91
N SER A 398 3.18 -22.68 -13.90
CA SER A 398 3.67 -22.05 -12.68
C SER A 398 2.95 -20.72 -12.51
N ASP A 399 2.46 -20.49 -11.29
CA ASP A 399 1.98 -19.18 -10.88
C ASP A 399 3.20 -18.31 -10.62
N ALA A 400 3.19 -17.12 -11.20
CA ALA A 400 4.27 -16.16 -11.12
C ALA A 400 3.78 -14.87 -10.50
N ILE A 401 4.57 -14.39 -9.56
CA ILE A 401 4.27 -13.22 -8.75
C ILE A 401 5.12 -12.09 -9.30
N LEU A 402 4.53 -10.96 -9.66
CA LEU A 402 5.30 -9.74 -9.94
C LEU A 402 6.20 -9.51 -8.73
N ILE A 403 7.49 -9.28 -8.91
CA ILE A 403 8.47 -9.01 -7.84
C ILE A 403 9.07 -7.61 -7.94
N GLY A 404 8.90 -6.91 -9.06
CA GLY A 404 9.37 -5.54 -9.21
C GLY A 404 8.87 -4.87 -10.49
N LEU A 405 8.89 -3.54 -10.47
CA LEU A 405 8.70 -2.70 -11.64
C LEU A 405 10.03 -2.02 -11.95
N GLY A 406 10.50 -2.11 -13.19
CA GLY A 406 11.67 -1.37 -13.66
C GLY A 406 11.24 -0.07 -14.34
N GLY A 407 12.16 0.91 -14.39
CA GLY A 407 11.97 2.06 -15.28
C GLY A 407 11.69 1.60 -16.73
N SER A 408 10.83 2.34 -17.43
CA SER A 408 10.30 2.04 -18.77
C SER A 408 9.22 0.94 -18.84
N ASP A 409 8.27 0.92 -17.88
CA ASP A 409 7.10 0.01 -17.85
C ASP A 409 7.43 -1.49 -17.81
N ARG A 410 8.65 -1.84 -17.40
CA ARG A 410 9.13 -3.23 -17.32
C ARG A 410 8.60 -3.91 -16.08
N ARG A 411 8.20 -5.17 -16.23
CA ARG A 411 7.59 -5.96 -15.17
C ARG A 411 8.41 -7.22 -14.96
N TYR A 412 8.77 -7.50 -13.71
CA TYR A 412 9.57 -8.67 -13.36
C TYR A 412 8.72 -9.63 -12.56
N PHE A 413 8.60 -10.89 -13.00
CA PHE A 413 7.86 -11.94 -12.29
C PHE A 413 8.79 -13.07 -11.90
N ARG A 414 8.64 -13.61 -10.69
CA ARG A 414 9.35 -14.83 -10.29
C ARG A 414 8.55 -16.06 -10.65
N VAL A 415 9.17 -16.99 -11.35
CA VAL A 415 8.61 -18.30 -11.71
C VAL A 415 9.31 -19.37 -10.88
N ARG A 416 8.57 -20.34 -10.35
CA ARG A 416 9.11 -21.41 -9.50
C ARG A 416 8.62 -22.78 -9.96
N HIS A 417 9.52 -23.77 -9.96
CA HIS A 417 9.18 -25.18 -10.17
C HIS A 417 10.26 -26.10 -9.60
N ASP A 418 9.86 -27.14 -8.85
CA ASP A 418 10.72 -28.19 -8.30
C ASP A 418 12.02 -27.68 -7.65
N GLY A 419 11.88 -26.66 -6.78
CA GLY A 419 13.00 -26.06 -6.04
C GLY A 419 13.90 -25.14 -6.86
N ARG A 420 13.65 -24.98 -8.17
CA ARG A 420 14.32 -23.98 -9.02
C ARG A 420 13.47 -22.72 -9.14
N THR A 421 14.14 -21.60 -9.33
CA THR A 421 13.50 -20.30 -9.57
C THR A 421 14.17 -19.56 -10.72
N ALA A 422 13.43 -18.64 -11.35
CA ALA A 422 13.93 -17.71 -12.35
C ALA A 422 13.06 -16.45 -12.37
N VAL A 423 13.60 -15.35 -12.89
CA VAL A 423 12.88 -14.08 -13.03
C VAL A 423 12.61 -13.81 -14.49
N VAL A 424 11.33 -13.70 -14.87
CA VAL A 424 10.94 -13.24 -16.20
C VAL A 424 10.73 -11.74 -16.19
N MET A 425 11.44 -11.04 -17.07
CA MET A 425 11.18 -9.65 -17.42
C MET A 425 10.23 -9.62 -18.61
N GLU A 426 9.18 -8.81 -18.52
CA GLU A 426 8.29 -8.47 -19.62
C GLU A 426 8.34 -6.95 -19.87
N CYS A 427 8.47 -6.58 -21.14
CA CYS A 427 8.42 -5.19 -21.59
C CYS A 427 7.18 -4.94 -22.47
N PRO A 428 6.74 -3.68 -22.61
CA PRO A 428 5.86 -3.31 -23.71
C PRO A 428 6.43 -3.77 -25.05
N ARG A 429 5.56 -4.19 -25.99
CA ARG A 429 5.99 -4.68 -27.32
C ARG A 429 6.82 -3.66 -28.10
N GLU A 430 6.61 -2.38 -27.82
CA GLU A 430 7.29 -1.25 -28.46
C GLU A 430 8.44 -0.68 -27.60
N ASP A 431 8.88 -1.36 -26.53
CA ASP A 431 10.00 -0.88 -25.69
C ASP A 431 11.28 -0.79 -26.54
N PRO A 432 11.78 0.43 -26.82
CA PRO A 432 12.95 0.62 -27.68
C PRO A 432 14.26 0.16 -27.03
N ASP A 433 14.22 -0.14 -25.74
CA ASP A 433 15.39 -0.46 -24.93
C ASP A 433 15.47 -1.95 -24.57
N PHE A 434 14.52 -2.80 -24.99
CA PHE A 434 14.56 -4.23 -24.67
C PHE A 434 15.88 -4.89 -25.12
N GLU A 435 16.25 -4.73 -26.39
CA GLU A 435 17.49 -5.30 -26.93
C GLU A 435 18.75 -4.71 -26.28
N ARG A 436 18.70 -3.41 -25.94
CA ARG A 436 19.80 -2.73 -25.23
C ARG A 436 19.97 -3.31 -23.84
N HIS A 437 18.88 -3.57 -23.11
CA HIS A 437 18.91 -4.16 -21.79
C HIS A 437 19.58 -5.55 -21.81
N LEU A 438 19.23 -6.39 -22.80
CA LEU A 438 19.87 -7.70 -22.98
C LEU A 438 21.35 -7.56 -23.34
N SER A 439 21.67 -6.62 -24.23
CA SER A 439 23.05 -6.33 -24.65
C SER A 439 23.91 -5.84 -23.50
N TYR A 440 23.39 -4.96 -22.63
CA TYR A 440 24.07 -4.49 -21.44
C TYR A 440 24.28 -5.62 -20.43
N THR A 441 23.27 -6.46 -20.20
CA THR A 441 23.42 -7.61 -19.29
C THR A 441 24.53 -8.55 -19.79
N ALA A 442 24.53 -8.88 -21.08
CA ALA A 442 25.56 -9.71 -21.68
C ALA A 442 26.95 -9.04 -21.62
N PHE A 443 27.02 -7.73 -21.88
CA PHE A 443 28.24 -6.94 -21.80
C PHE A 443 28.82 -6.95 -20.38
N PHE A 444 28.02 -6.58 -19.37
CA PHE A 444 28.46 -6.55 -17.99
C PHE A 444 28.96 -7.91 -17.52
N ARG A 445 28.21 -8.99 -17.83
CA ARG A 445 28.63 -10.34 -17.48
C ARG A 445 29.94 -10.75 -18.15
N ARG A 446 30.14 -10.39 -19.43
CA ARG A 446 31.39 -10.65 -20.16
C ARG A 446 32.58 -9.92 -19.53
N HIS A 447 32.34 -8.75 -18.95
CA HIS A 447 33.33 -7.93 -18.25
C HIS A 447 33.35 -8.20 -16.75
N SER A 448 32.91 -9.38 -16.31
CA SER A 448 32.95 -9.81 -14.90
C SER A 448 32.18 -8.93 -13.92
N VAL A 449 31.36 -7.99 -14.41
CA VAL A 449 30.46 -7.21 -13.57
C VAL A 449 29.32 -8.13 -13.13
N PRO A 450 29.10 -8.31 -11.81
CA PRO A 450 28.06 -9.19 -11.28
C PRO A 450 26.67 -8.63 -11.62
N VAL A 451 26.00 -9.31 -12.56
CA VAL A 451 24.61 -9.06 -12.96
C VAL A 451 23.88 -10.40 -13.09
N PRO A 452 22.54 -10.45 -12.91
CA PRO A 452 21.77 -11.65 -13.15
C PRO A 452 22.07 -12.26 -14.53
N ALA A 453 22.32 -13.56 -14.58
CA ALA A 453 22.51 -14.27 -15.83
C ALA A 453 21.28 -14.17 -16.74
N LEU A 454 21.45 -13.74 -17.99
CA LEU A 454 20.43 -13.95 -19.03
C LEU A 454 20.39 -15.45 -19.38
N LEU A 455 19.27 -16.12 -19.08
CA LEU A 455 19.05 -17.55 -19.31
C LEU A 455 18.41 -17.83 -20.67
N ALA A 456 17.44 -16.99 -21.06
CA ALA A 456 16.74 -17.08 -22.34
C ALA A 456 16.11 -15.73 -22.71
N ALA A 457 15.78 -15.52 -23.99
CA ALA A 457 15.06 -14.35 -24.45
C ALA A 457 14.07 -14.71 -25.57
N ASP A 458 12.94 -14.02 -25.58
CA ASP A 458 11.89 -14.08 -26.59
C ASP A 458 11.65 -12.65 -27.08
N ASP A 459 12.35 -12.29 -28.15
CA ASP A 459 12.31 -10.94 -28.70
C ASP A 459 10.93 -10.57 -29.29
N ALA A 460 10.21 -11.55 -29.84
CA ALA A 460 8.91 -11.33 -30.46
C ALA A 460 7.85 -10.85 -29.46
N ASN A 461 7.94 -11.34 -28.22
CA ASN A 461 7.05 -10.92 -27.13
C ASN A 461 7.73 -9.96 -26.14
N LYS A 462 8.97 -9.55 -26.40
CA LYS A 462 9.80 -8.71 -25.51
C LYS A 462 9.85 -9.25 -24.09
N ARG A 463 10.14 -10.55 -23.97
CA ARG A 463 10.30 -11.28 -22.70
C ARG A 463 11.71 -11.81 -22.56
N ALA A 464 12.26 -11.78 -21.35
CA ALA A 464 13.57 -12.37 -21.08
C ALA A 464 13.57 -13.08 -19.74
N LEU A 465 14.24 -14.22 -19.67
CA LEU A 465 14.39 -15.01 -18.46
C LEU A 465 15.79 -14.78 -17.89
N PHE A 466 15.84 -14.39 -16.62
CA PHE A 466 17.06 -14.15 -15.86
C PHE A 466 17.17 -15.13 -14.69
N GLU A 467 18.41 -15.37 -14.27
CA GLU A 467 18.72 -15.99 -12.99
C GLU A 467 18.11 -15.18 -11.85
N ASP A 468 17.58 -15.91 -10.88
CA ASP A 468 16.99 -15.34 -9.68
C ASP A 468 18.06 -15.26 -8.59
N LEU A 469 18.55 -14.05 -8.34
CA LEU A 469 19.54 -13.78 -7.28
C LEU A 469 18.90 -13.60 -5.89
N GLY A 470 17.60 -13.87 -5.76
CA GLY A 470 16.86 -13.73 -4.51
C GLY A 470 16.19 -12.36 -4.37
N ASP A 471 15.87 -12.00 -3.13
CA ASP A 471 15.02 -10.87 -2.80
C ASP A 471 15.77 -9.64 -2.27
N ALA A 472 17.06 -9.77 -1.93
CA ALA A 472 17.84 -8.64 -1.44
C ALA A 472 18.28 -7.72 -2.60
N SER A 473 17.76 -6.49 -2.63
CA SER A 473 18.24 -5.47 -3.57
C SER A 473 19.65 -5.00 -3.18
N LEU A 474 20.45 -4.53 -4.15
CA LEU A 474 21.75 -3.91 -3.82
C LEU A 474 21.56 -2.69 -2.92
N TYR A 475 20.49 -1.93 -3.10
CA TYR A 475 20.15 -0.80 -2.24
C TYR A 475 19.87 -1.25 -0.81
N ALA A 476 19.01 -2.26 -0.63
CA ALA A 476 18.72 -2.88 0.66
C ALA A 476 19.99 -3.43 1.32
N HIS A 477 20.88 -4.05 0.55
CA HIS A 477 22.18 -4.50 1.03
C HIS A 477 22.99 -3.30 1.54
N LEU A 478 23.14 -2.22 0.76
CA LEU A 478 23.91 -1.04 1.15
C LEU A 478 23.36 -0.27 2.35
N GLN A 479 22.09 -0.45 2.72
CA GLN A 479 21.51 0.14 3.94
C GLN A 479 22.01 -0.54 5.22
N LEU A 480 22.56 -1.75 5.13
CA LEU A 480 23.05 -2.51 6.29
C LEU A 480 24.47 -2.11 6.67
N ALA A 481 24.81 -2.34 7.93
CA ALA A 481 26.18 -2.17 8.40
C ALA A 481 27.09 -3.26 7.81
N HIS A 482 28.11 -2.84 7.05
CA HIS A 482 29.14 -3.71 6.48
C HIS A 482 30.51 -3.35 7.04
N ASP A 483 31.43 -4.31 7.05
CA ASP A 483 32.84 -4.00 7.26
C ASP A 483 33.49 -3.47 5.97
N ASP A 484 34.50 -2.62 6.12
CA ASP A 484 35.21 -1.98 5.01
C ASP A 484 35.78 -3.00 4.02
N ALA A 485 36.22 -4.18 4.48
CA ALA A 485 36.78 -5.22 3.63
C ALA A 485 35.70 -5.95 2.81
N SER A 486 34.46 -6.04 3.30
CA SER A 486 33.31 -6.55 2.55
C SER A 486 32.91 -5.57 1.45
N ILE A 487 32.78 -4.28 1.79
CA ILE A 487 32.51 -3.21 0.80
C ILE A 487 33.62 -3.20 -0.25
N GLU A 488 34.89 -3.20 0.16
CA GLU A 488 36.03 -3.21 -0.75
C GLU A 488 35.99 -4.43 -1.69
N ARG A 489 35.61 -5.62 -1.19
CA ARG A 489 35.50 -6.82 -2.02
C ARG A 489 34.44 -6.68 -3.10
N ILE A 490 33.25 -6.18 -2.75
CA ILE A 490 32.16 -5.92 -3.69
C ILE A 490 32.63 -4.97 -4.79
N TYR A 491 33.23 -3.84 -4.42
CA TYR A 491 33.74 -2.87 -5.39
C TYR A 491 34.92 -3.40 -6.21
N ARG A 492 35.81 -4.20 -5.61
CA ARG A 492 36.98 -4.79 -6.29
C ARG A 492 36.56 -5.79 -7.36
N ASP A 493 35.48 -6.54 -7.15
CA ASP A 493 34.95 -7.47 -8.14
C ASP A 493 34.28 -6.74 -9.32
N VAL A 494 33.78 -5.52 -9.11
CA VAL A 494 33.19 -4.66 -10.17
C VAL A 494 34.25 -3.84 -10.92
N LEU A 495 35.33 -3.42 -10.24
CA LEU A 495 36.36 -2.52 -10.77
C LEU A 495 37.54 -3.24 -11.46
N ARG A 496 37.56 -4.57 -11.47
CA ARG A 496 38.53 -5.39 -12.20
C ARG A 496 38.01 -5.73 -13.59
#